data_AF-A0AAP8PQ57-F1
#
_entry.id   AF-A0AAP8PQ57-F1
#
_cell.length_a   1.000
_cell.length_b   1.000
_cell.length_c   1.000
_cell.angle_alpha   90.00
_cell.angle_beta   90.00
_cell.angle_gamma   90.00
#
_symmetry.space_group_name_H-M   'P 1'
#
loop_
_entity.id
_entity.type
_entity.pdbx_description
1 polymer ?
#
loop_
_entity_poly.entity_id
_entity_poly.type
_entity_poly.pdbx_seq_one_letter_code
_entity_poly.pdbx_strand_id
1 'polypeptide(L)'
;MKKVVAAVLVTGLAFTGLSAPSAMAASGNTMQSVKQLQQDDDTLEGVTLGQSIESVLKGQDKSAYSFRPDGKEHYYEFEKDNGTLLVTANGKKDHGKVTHISMSYKSNGPTYKAVKKAVSDNAVYREHYNSVSGNFGYIEDNNVSYQFGSDSPDDTRIKLYRIDIEK
;
A
#
# COMPACT_ATOMS: atom_id res chain seq x y z
N MET A 1 59.34 -43.50 -3.23
CA MET A 1 58.87 -42.29 -2.54
C MET A 1 57.69 -41.71 -3.31
N LYS A 2 56.48 -41.79 -2.76
CA LYS A 2 55.22 -41.36 -3.42
C LYS A 2 55.11 -39.83 -3.36
N LYS A 3 54.94 -39.18 -4.51
CA LYS A 3 54.70 -37.73 -4.60
C LYS A 3 53.19 -37.48 -4.40
N VAL A 4 52.83 -36.75 -3.37
CA VAL A 4 51.45 -36.33 -3.10
C VAL A 4 51.21 -35.02 -3.84
N VAL A 5 50.28 -35.04 -4.81
CA VAL A 5 49.80 -33.84 -5.49
C VAL A 5 48.68 -33.24 -4.64
N ALA A 6 48.92 -32.06 -4.08
CA ALA A 6 47.89 -31.30 -3.38
C ALA A 6 46.91 -30.70 -4.41
N ALA A 7 45.67 -31.15 -4.40
CA ALA A 7 44.58 -30.55 -5.16
C ALA A 7 44.13 -29.26 -4.45
N VAL A 8 44.34 -28.11 -5.09
CA VAL A 8 43.77 -26.84 -4.65
C VAL A 8 42.31 -26.83 -5.07
N LEU A 9 41.41 -27.02 -4.10
CA LEU A 9 39.98 -26.76 -4.26
C LEU A 9 39.80 -25.25 -4.44
N VAL A 10 39.61 -24.81 -5.68
CA VAL A 10 39.09 -23.48 -5.98
C VAL A 10 37.61 -23.51 -5.63
N THR A 11 37.27 -23.18 -4.38
CA THR A 11 35.91 -22.83 -3.98
C THR A 11 35.58 -21.48 -4.60
N GLY A 12 35.12 -21.52 -5.86
CA GLY A 12 34.34 -20.43 -6.42
C GLY A 12 33.08 -20.31 -5.60
N LEU A 13 33.07 -19.37 -4.65
CA LEU A 13 31.84 -18.80 -4.12
C LEU A 13 31.15 -18.12 -5.31
N ALA A 14 30.34 -18.90 -6.03
CA ALA A 14 29.27 -18.33 -6.81
C ALA A 14 28.44 -17.49 -5.82
N PHE A 15 28.56 -16.16 -5.95
CA PHE A 15 27.55 -15.24 -5.47
C PHE A 15 26.25 -15.65 -6.16
N THR A 16 25.54 -16.64 -5.61
CA THR A 16 24.12 -16.80 -5.82
C THR A 16 23.55 -15.47 -5.39
N GLY A 17 23.05 -14.70 -6.35
CA GLY A 17 22.35 -13.46 -6.11
C GLY A 17 21.27 -13.74 -5.08
N LEU A 18 21.58 -13.42 -3.83
CA LEU A 18 20.58 -13.15 -2.82
C LEU A 18 19.87 -11.92 -3.38
N SER A 19 18.75 -12.17 -4.07
CA SER A 19 17.69 -11.19 -4.15
C SER A 19 17.57 -10.61 -2.75
N ALA A 20 17.88 -9.32 -2.62
CA ALA A 20 17.62 -8.60 -1.38
C ALA A 20 16.20 -9.01 -0.93
N PRO A 21 15.99 -9.36 0.34
CA PRO A 21 14.66 -9.66 0.81
C PRO A 21 13.79 -8.48 0.39
N SER A 22 12.76 -8.77 -0.41
CA SER A 22 11.74 -7.81 -0.83
C SER A 22 11.51 -6.86 0.34
N ALA A 23 11.81 -5.57 0.17
CA ALA A 23 11.35 -4.56 1.10
C ALA A 23 9.89 -4.92 1.41
N MET A 24 9.58 -5.22 2.67
CA MET A 24 8.27 -5.77 3.02
C MET A 24 7.22 -4.81 2.45
N ALA A 25 6.40 -5.26 1.49
CA ALA A 25 5.39 -4.41 0.89
C ALA A 25 4.52 -3.75 1.98
N ALA A 26 4.09 -2.51 1.78
CA ALA A 26 3.24 -1.83 2.75
C ALA A 26 1.97 -2.66 3.04
N SER A 27 1.82 -3.12 4.28
CA SER A 27 0.66 -3.90 4.72
C SER A 27 0.33 -3.58 6.18
N GLY A 28 -0.96 -3.45 6.44
CA GLY A 28 -1.50 -3.01 7.71
C GLY A 28 -1.48 -1.49 7.89
N ASN A 29 -2.29 -1.04 8.83
CA ASN A 29 -2.47 0.37 9.17
C ASN A 29 -1.39 0.85 10.15
N THR A 30 -0.13 0.96 9.71
CA THR A 30 1.02 1.23 10.60
C THR A 30 1.92 2.36 10.11
N MET A 31 2.74 2.93 11.01
CA MET A 31 3.80 3.87 10.61
C MET A 31 4.87 3.23 9.72
N GLN A 32 5.06 1.90 9.78
CA GLN A 32 6.01 1.23 8.90
C GLN A 32 5.51 1.25 7.46
N SER A 33 4.23 0.93 7.25
CA SER A 33 3.56 1.03 5.95
C SER A 33 3.68 2.43 5.38
N VAL A 34 3.41 3.46 6.20
CA VAL A 34 3.63 4.87 5.80
C VAL A 34 5.05 5.09 5.31
N LYS A 35 6.07 4.69 6.07
CA LYS A 35 7.47 4.90 5.69
C LYS A 35 7.87 4.16 4.41
N GLN A 36 7.32 2.97 4.18
CA GLN A 36 7.59 2.18 2.98
C GLN A 36 7.04 2.88 1.74
N LEU A 37 5.81 3.39 1.83
CA LEU A 37 5.19 4.15 0.75
C LEU A 37 5.92 5.47 0.46
N GLN A 38 6.58 6.06 1.46
CA GLN A 38 7.43 7.24 1.29
C GLN A 38 8.82 6.93 0.70
N GLN A 39 9.14 5.65 0.49
CA GLN A 39 10.37 5.18 -0.16
C GLN A 39 10.08 4.62 -1.56
N ASP A 40 9.07 5.18 -2.23
CA ASP A 40 8.62 4.78 -3.57
C ASP A 40 8.11 3.32 -3.64
N ASP A 41 7.56 2.78 -2.55
CA ASP A 41 6.83 1.50 -2.61
C ASP A 41 5.43 1.72 -3.23
N ASP A 42 5.22 1.16 -4.41
CA ASP A 42 3.94 1.18 -5.12
C ASP A 42 3.00 0.04 -4.72
N THR A 43 3.33 -0.69 -3.65
CA THR A 43 2.59 -1.87 -3.18
C THR A 43 1.84 -1.60 -1.89
N LEU A 44 0.54 -1.88 -1.88
CA LEU A 44 -0.33 -1.82 -0.71
C LEU A 44 -1.14 -3.10 -0.59
N GLU A 45 -1.07 -3.76 0.57
CA GLU A 45 -1.78 -5.01 0.88
C GLU A 45 -1.54 -6.11 -0.17
N GLY A 46 -0.29 -6.21 -0.66
CA GLY A 46 0.12 -7.18 -1.67
C GLY A 46 -0.36 -6.87 -3.09
N VAL A 47 -0.88 -5.66 -3.32
CA VAL A 47 -1.27 -5.18 -4.64
C VAL A 47 -0.33 -4.06 -5.07
N THR A 48 0.32 -4.19 -6.23
CA THR A 48 1.26 -3.19 -6.77
C THR A 48 0.63 -2.41 -7.93
N LEU A 49 0.89 -1.11 -8.02
CA LEU A 49 0.50 -0.32 -9.21
C LEU A 49 1.09 -0.92 -10.49
N GLY A 50 0.32 -0.87 -11.58
CA GLY A 50 0.74 -1.38 -12.88
C GLY A 50 0.73 -2.92 -13.03
N GLN A 51 0.50 -3.69 -11.95
CA GLN A 51 0.33 -5.14 -12.07
C GLN A 51 -0.95 -5.48 -12.86
N SER A 52 -1.02 -6.65 -13.48
CA SER A 52 -2.24 -7.12 -14.13
C SER A 52 -3.30 -7.49 -13.10
N ILE A 53 -4.53 -7.04 -13.32
CA ILE A 53 -5.67 -7.39 -12.46
C ILE A 53 -5.92 -8.91 -12.46
N GLU A 54 -5.64 -9.61 -13.55
CA GLU A 54 -5.72 -11.07 -13.62
C GLU A 54 -4.83 -11.75 -12.56
N SER A 55 -3.64 -11.21 -12.30
CA SER A 55 -2.72 -11.74 -11.29
C SER A 55 -3.26 -11.51 -9.88
N VAL A 56 -3.87 -10.35 -9.64
CA VAL A 56 -4.54 -10.02 -8.37
C VAL A 56 -5.67 -11.01 -8.10
N LEU A 57 -6.52 -11.25 -9.10
CA LEU A 57 -7.69 -12.13 -8.99
C LEU A 57 -7.33 -13.62 -8.82
N LYS A 58 -6.10 -14.03 -9.17
CA LYS A 58 -5.61 -15.39 -8.90
C LYS A 58 -5.16 -15.58 -7.45
N GLY A 59 -4.72 -14.50 -6.79
CA GLY A 59 -4.22 -14.55 -5.42
C GLY A 59 -5.27 -14.28 -4.35
N GLN A 60 -6.43 -13.72 -4.72
CA GLN A 60 -7.42 -13.20 -3.78
C GLN A 60 -8.83 -13.27 -4.38
N ASP A 61 -9.81 -13.70 -3.57
CA ASP A 61 -11.21 -13.72 -3.98
C ASP A 61 -11.86 -12.34 -3.78
N LYS A 62 -12.45 -11.79 -4.84
CA LYS A 62 -13.18 -10.51 -4.78
C LYS A 62 -14.57 -10.70 -4.15
N SER A 63 -14.98 -9.75 -3.32
CA SER A 63 -16.33 -9.67 -2.75
C SER A 63 -17.31 -8.98 -3.70
N ALA A 64 -16.84 -7.94 -4.41
CA ALA A 64 -17.67 -7.17 -5.34
C ALA A 64 -16.90 -6.74 -6.59
N TYR A 65 -17.66 -6.42 -7.63
CA TYR A 65 -17.15 -5.87 -8.89
C TYR A 65 -18.12 -4.81 -9.42
N SER A 66 -17.58 -3.69 -9.85
CA SER A 66 -18.32 -2.67 -10.61
C SER A 66 -17.41 -2.04 -11.68
N PHE A 67 -17.96 -1.15 -12.49
CA PHE A 67 -17.23 -0.49 -13.56
C PHE A 67 -17.85 0.88 -13.87
N ARG A 68 -17.04 1.79 -14.40
CA ARG A 68 -17.56 3.07 -14.93
C ARG A 68 -18.47 2.82 -16.12
N PRO A 69 -19.54 3.61 -16.33
CA PRO A 69 -20.43 3.44 -17.48
C PRO A 69 -19.75 3.50 -18.85
N ASP A 70 -18.61 4.20 -18.97
CA ASP A 70 -17.79 4.25 -20.19
C ASP A 70 -16.90 3.02 -20.41
N GLY A 71 -16.89 2.08 -19.46
CA GLY A 71 -16.12 0.84 -19.50
C GLY A 71 -14.61 1.03 -19.39
N LYS A 72 -14.12 2.22 -19.01
CA LYS A 72 -12.66 2.50 -18.97
C LYS A 72 -12.00 2.12 -17.66
N GLU A 73 -12.75 2.11 -16.57
CA GLU A 73 -12.28 1.69 -15.25
C GLU A 73 -13.17 0.59 -14.69
N HIS A 74 -12.51 -0.33 -14.01
CA HIS A 74 -13.07 -1.48 -13.37
C HIS A 74 -12.65 -1.48 -11.90
N TYR A 75 -13.61 -1.71 -11.02
CA TYR A 75 -13.43 -1.64 -9.57
C TYR A 75 -13.63 -3.02 -8.96
N TYR A 76 -12.62 -3.47 -8.22
CA TYR A 76 -12.58 -4.78 -7.59
C TYR A 76 -12.45 -4.60 -6.09
N GLU A 77 -13.46 -5.07 -5.35
CA GLU A 77 -13.46 -5.01 -3.90
C GLU A 77 -13.05 -6.35 -3.31
N PHE A 78 -12.22 -6.32 -2.29
CA PHE A 78 -11.78 -7.47 -1.52
C PHE A 78 -11.99 -7.18 -0.04
N GLU A 79 -12.83 -7.98 0.61
CA GLU A 79 -12.94 -7.97 2.06
C GLU A 79 -11.67 -8.56 2.69
N LYS A 80 -11.16 -7.86 3.72
CA LYS A 80 -9.99 -8.26 4.50
C LYS A 80 -10.35 -8.24 5.98
N ASP A 81 -9.63 -9.01 6.79
CA ASP A 81 -9.85 -9.03 8.24
C ASP A 81 -9.68 -7.64 8.89
N ASN A 82 -8.78 -6.83 8.33
CA ASN A 82 -8.43 -5.49 8.79
C ASN A 82 -9.18 -4.35 8.07
N GLY A 83 -10.04 -4.64 7.09
CA GLY A 83 -10.73 -3.59 6.33
C GLY A 83 -11.19 -4.02 4.93
N THR A 84 -11.30 -3.06 4.03
CA THR A 84 -11.74 -3.28 2.65
C THR A 84 -10.70 -2.72 1.69
N LEU A 85 -10.22 -3.56 0.79
CA LEU A 85 -9.30 -3.20 -0.28
C LEU A 85 -10.08 -2.99 -1.57
N LEU A 86 -9.97 -1.81 -2.16
CA LEU A 86 -10.49 -1.47 -3.47
C LEU A 86 -9.34 -1.33 -4.46
N VAL A 87 -9.38 -2.11 -5.54
CA VAL A 87 -8.40 -2.08 -6.62
C VAL A 87 -9.09 -1.60 -7.89
N THR A 88 -8.59 -0.49 -8.44
CA THR A 88 -9.07 0.06 -9.72
C THR A 88 -8.12 -0.38 -10.82
N ALA A 89 -8.67 -0.91 -11.91
CA ALA A 89 -7.93 -1.30 -13.09
C ALA A 89 -8.50 -0.65 -14.36
N ASN A 90 -7.63 -0.32 -15.30
CA ASN A 90 -8.02 0.27 -16.58
C ASN A 90 -8.35 -0.78 -17.65
N GLY A 91 -8.87 -0.33 -18.80
CA GLY A 91 -8.93 -1.15 -20.00
C GLY A 91 -10.09 -2.12 -20.00
N LYS A 92 -9.83 -3.42 -20.16
CA LYS A 92 -10.89 -4.45 -20.22
C LYS A 92 -11.03 -5.14 -18.86
N LYS A 93 -12.27 -5.45 -18.51
CA LYS A 93 -12.61 -6.30 -17.36
C LYS A 93 -11.67 -7.52 -17.31
N ASP A 94 -11.06 -7.70 -16.14
CA ASP A 94 -10.19 -8.83 -15.76
C ASP A 94 -8.87 -8.93 -16.54
N HIS A 95 -8.59 -7.98 -17.44
CA HIS A 95 -7.38 -7.95 -18.28
C HIS A 95 -6.63 -6.60 -18.23
N GLY A 96 -7.09 -5.70 -17.37
CA GLY A 96 -6.51 -4.39 -17.12
C GLY A 96 -5.20 -4.38 -16.34
N LYS A 97 -4.67 -3.16 -16.16
CA LYS A 97 -3.58 -2.86 -15.21
C LYS A 97 -4.12 -2.06 -14.05
N VAL A 98 -3.61 -2.34 -12.85
CA VAL A 98 -3.94 -1.59 -11.64
C VAL A 98 -3.46 -0.14 -11.79
N THR A 99 -4.36 0.81 -11.55
CA THR A 99 -4.08 2.25 -11.63
C THR A 99 -4.29 2.97 -10.31
N HIS A 100 -5.08 2.39 -9.40
CA HIS A 100 -5.32 2.94 -8.07
C HIS A 100 -5.62 1.83 -7.08
N ILE A 101 -5.10 1.97 -5.87
CA ILE A 101 -5.26 1.03 -4.77
C ILE A 101 -5.72 1.84 -3.56
N SER A 102 -6.84 1.46 -2.97
CA SER A 102 -7.42 2.13 -1.81
C SER A 102 -7.69 1.10 -0.72
N MET A 103 -6.99 1.18 0.40
CA MET A 103 -7.24 0.36 1.57
C MET A 103 -7.93 1.18 2.66
N SER A 104 -9.16 0.82 2.99
CA SER A 104 -9.88 1.37 4.14
C SER A 104 -9.78 0.40 5.31
N TYR A 105 -9.17 0.83 6.40
CA TYR A 105 -8.91 0.06 7.61
C TYR A 105 -9.98 0.30 8.69
N LYS A 106 -10.10 -0.65 9.61
CA LYS A 106 -10.68 -0.38 10.93
C LYS A 106 -9.82 0.69 11.65
N SER A 107 -10.41 1.74 12.23
CA SER A 107 -9.75 2.99 12.70
C SER A 107 -8.77 2.85 13.89
N ASN A 108 -7.67 2.12 13.70
CA ASN A 108 -6.65 1.88 14.74
C ASN A 108 -5.23 2.29 14.32
N GLY A 109 -5.10 3.11 13.26
CA GLY A 109 -3.83 3.50 12.67
C GLY A 109 -3.04 4.57 13.42
N PRO A 110 -1.88 4.97 12.86
CA PRO A 110 -1.10 6.08 13.38
C PRO A 110 -1.87 7.41 13.37
N THR A 111 -1.47 8.33 14.26
CA THR A 111 -2.09 9.66 14.32
C THR A 111 -1.68 10.55 13.14
N TYR A 112 -2.54 11.48 12.75
CA TYR A 112 -2.22 12.51 11.75
C TYR A 112 -0.90 13.23 12.01
N LYS A 113 -0.66 13.63 13.27
CA LYS A 113 0.60 14.28 13.66
C LYS A 113 1.83 13.40 13.48
N ALA A 114 1.71 12.08 13.59
CA ALA A 114 2.81 11.15 13.37
C ALA A 114 3.09 10.97 11.87
N VAL A 115 2.04 10.81 11.06
CA VAL A 115 2.18 10.68 9.60
C VAL A 115 2.71 11.98 8.98
N LYS A 116 2.20 13.13 9.40
CA LYS A 116 2.70 14.45 8.97
C LYS A 116 4.20 14.66 9.18
N LYS A 117 4.80 14.00 10.18
CA LYS A 117 6.25 14.07 10.45
C LYS A 117 7.07 13.09 9.60
N ALA A 118 6.43 12.14 8.93
CA ALA A 118 7.08 11.06 8.21
C ALA A 118 6.96 11.19 6.68
N VAL A 119 6.09 12.08 6.21
CA VAL A 119 5.95 12.44 4.78
C VAL A 119 6.91 13.59 4.43
N SER A 120 7.02 13.90 3.14
CA SER A 120 7.87 14.94 2.62
C SER A 120 7.45 16.35 3.06
N ASP A 121 8.41 17.28 3.03
CA ASP A 121 8.16 18.68 3.33
C ASP A 121 7.21 19.37 2.32
N ASN A 122 7.02 18.77 1.14
CA ASN A 122 6.15 19.30 0.07
C ASN A 122 4.72 18.72 0.11
N ALA A 123 4.44 17.80 1.03
CA ALA A 123 3.12 17.20 1.12
C ALA A 123 2.03 18.24 1.41
N VAL A 124 0.83 18.00 0.88
CA VAL A 124 -0.35 18.83 1.11
C VAL A 124 -1.07 18.32 2.35
N TYR A 125 -1.40 19.24 3.26
CA TYR A 125 -2.03 18.91 4.54
C TYR A 125 -3.37 19.63 4.69
N ARG A 126 -4.39 18.92 5.16
CA ARG A 126 -5.64 19.52 5.65
C ARG A 126 -6.05 18.86 6.95
N GLU A 127 -6.45 19.67 7.92
CA GLU A 127 -7.07 19.20 9.16
C GLU A 127 -8.30 20.05 9.46
N HIS A 128 -9.39 19.41 9.89
CA HIS A 128 -10.62 20.08 10.25
C HIS A 128 -11.18 19.47 11.53
N TYR A 129 -11.56 20.33 12.47
CA TYR A 129 -12.16 19.96 13.73
C TYR A 129 -13.57 20.53 13.79
N ASN A 130 -14.55 19.66 14.03
CA ASN A 130 -15.96 20.04 14.05
C ASN A 130 -16.69 19.29 15.17
N SER A 131 -17.34 20.05 16.05
CA SER A 131 -18.06 19.52 17.21
C SER A 131 -19.35 18.76 16.86
N VAL A 132 -19.78 18.78 15.59
CA VAL A 132 -21.00 18.13 15.10
C VAL A 132 -20.67 16.97 14.17
N SER A 133 -19.89 17.21 13.12
CA SER A 133 -19.62 16.22 12.06
C SER A 133 -18.43 15.31 12.32
N GLY A 134 -17.67 15.54 13.40
CA GLY A 134 -16.43 14.81 13.67
C GLY A 134 -15.19 15.50 13.11
N ASN A 135 -14.02 14.95 13.48
CA ASN A 135 -12.73 15.51 13.11
C ASN A 135 -12.14 14.73 11.92
N PHE A 136 -11.55 15.46 10.99
CA PHE A 136 -11.01 14.92 9.74
C PHE A 136 -9.60 15.42 9.49
N GLY A 137 -8.78 14.58 8.86
CA GLY A 137 -7.48 14.97 8.34
C GLY A 137 -7.20 14.33 7.01
N TYR A 138 -6.36 14.99 6.22
CA TYR A 138 -5.92 14.55 4.92
C TYR A 138 -4.46 14.94 4.73
N ILE A 139 -3.67 14.00 4.22
CA ILE A 139 -2.29 14.23 3.81
C ILE A 139 -2.13 13.62 2.41
N GLU A 140 -1.64 14.39 1.46
CA GLU A 140 -1.28 13.93 0.11
C GLU A 140 0.19 14.20 -0.11
N ASP A 141 0.93 13.18 -0.50
CA ASP A 141 2.34 13.29 -0.82
C ASP A 141 2.65 12.48 -2.08
N ASN A 142 2.94 13.19 -3.17
CA ASN A 142 3.08 12.64 -4.51
C ASN A 142 1.86 11.80 -4.91
N ASN A 143 2.06 10.49 -5.06
CA ASN A 143 1.05 9.56 -5.54
C ASN A 143 0.35 8.79 -4.39
N VAL A 144 0.62 9.17 -3.14
CA VAL A 144 0.03 8.54 -1.95
C VAL A 144 -0.81 9.57 -1.20
N SER A 145 -2.02 9.17 -0.78
CA SER A 145 -2.81 9.97 0.15
C SER A 145 -3.29 9.17 1.35
N TYR A 146 -3.44 9.89 2.47
CA TYR A 146 -3.75 9.36 3.79
C TYR A 146 -4.96 10.12 4.35
N GLN A 147 -5.99 9.39 4.76
CA GLN A 147 -7.20 9.97 5.36
C GLN A 147 -7.33 9.58 6.83
N PHE A 148 -7.72 10.57 7.63
CA PHE A 148 -7.75 10.48 9.09
C PHE A 148 -9.11 10.87 9.63
N GLY A 149 -9.54 10.19 10.68
CA GLY A 149 -10.83 10.41 11.31
C GLY A 149 -10.76 10.15 12.81
N SER A 150 -11.79 10.58 13.52
CA SER A 150 -12.00 10.28 14.93
C SER A 150 -13.28 9.48 15.13
N ASP A 151 -13.31 8.66 16.18
CA ASP A 151 -14.51 7.90 16.55
C ASP A 151 -15.62 8.79 17.13
N SER A 152 -15.27 10.00 17.58
CA SER A 152 -16.21 11.00 18.08
C SER A 152 -15.75 12.44 17.77
N PRO A 153 -16.66 13.43 17.77
CA PRO A 153 -16.32 14.84 17.61
C PRO A 153 -15.37 15.40 18.68
N ASP A 154 -15.42 14.85 19.90
CA ASP A 154 -14.59 15.30 21.01
C ASP A 154 -13.16 14.73 20.98
N ASP A 155 -12.92 13.64 20.23
CA ASP A 155 -11.58 13.07 20.08
C ASP A 155 -10.78 13.81 19.01
N THR A 156 -9.94 14.74 19.46
CA THR A 156 -9.05 15.50 18.58
C THR A 156 -7.86 14.69 18.05
N ARG A 157 -7.67 13.44 18.51
CA ARG A 157 -6.61 12.54 18.03
C ARG A 157 -7.11 11.72 16.85
N ILE A 158 -7.21 12.36 15.70
CA ILE A 158 -7.56 11.69 14.46
C ILE A 158 -6.49 10.66 14.04
N LYS A 159 -6.95 9.48 13.64
CA LYS A 159 -6.10 8.34 13.28
C LYS A 159 -6.32 7.97 11.82
N LEU A 160 -5.26 7.46 11.20
CA LEU A 160 -5.27 6.95 9.84
C LEU A 160 -6.30 5.83 9.74
N TYR A 161 -7.22 5.93 8.78
CA TYR A 161 -8.17 4.89 8.45
C TYR A 161 -8.17 4.53 6.98
N ARG A 162 -7.54 5.33 6.10
CA ARG A 162 -7.46 4.99 4.69
C ARG A 162 -6.16 5.45 4.05
N ILE A 163 -5.61 4.59 3.21
CA ILE A 163 -4.45 4.85 2.37
C ILE A 163 -4.87 4.65 0.92
N ASP A 164 -4.57 5.61 0.07
CA ASP A 164 -4.77 5.56 -1.37
C ASP A 164 -3.39 5.69 -2.05
N ILE A 165 -3.12 4.88 -3.07
CA ILE A 165 -1.96 5.03 -3.96
C ILE A 165 -2.43 5.04 -5.40
N GLU A 166 -2.07 6.05 -6.17
CA GLU A 166 -2.45 6.23 -7.57
C GLU A 166 -1.25 6.42 -8.50
N LYS A 167 -1.49 6.52 -9.81
CA LYS A 167 -0.45 6.68 -10.83
C LYS A 167 -0.52 8.06 -11.48
#